data_AF-A0A318QT62-F1
#
_entry.id   AF-A0A318QT62-F1
#
_cell.length_a   1.000
_cell.length_b   1.000
_cell.length_c   1.000
_cell.angle_alpha   90.00
_cell.angle_beta   90.00
_cell.angle_gamma   90.00
#
_symmetry.space_group_name_H-M   'P 1'
#
loop_
_entity.id
_entity.type
_entity.pdbx_description
1 polymer ?
#
loop_
_entity_poly.entity_id
_entity_poly.type
_entity_poly.pdbx_seq_one_letter_code
_entity_poly.pdbx_strand_id
1 'polypeptide(L)' 'MSDLSSHPLLQGLEFGKEIYSVEIHGNGRGEYVGITREDDGPCCIVFRGSLVTENGRKLIRARGTQAWTSDKRKDDTR' A
#
# COMPACT_ATOMS: atom_id res chain seq x y z
N MET A 1 -3.94 20.71 8.20
CA MET A 1 -3.48 19.46 7.58
C MET A 1 -2.02 19.68 7.19
N SER A 2 -1.08 18.83 7.60
CA SER A 2 0.31 19.00 7.15
C SER A 2 0.32 18.79 5.64
N ASP A 3 0.85 19.77 4.91
CA ASP A 3 0.88 19.73 3.45
C ASP A 3 1.94 18.74 2.99
N LEU A 4 1.55 17.45 2.94
CA LEU A 4 2.37 16.36 2.45
C LEU A 4 2.80 16.57 0.99
N SER A 5 2.18 17.52 0.26
CA SER A 5 2.57 17.86 -1.12
C SER A 5 4.04 18.32 -1.22
N SER A 6 4.59 18.88 -0.15
CA SER A 6 6.00 19.32 -0.08
C SER A 6 6.99 18.20 0.26
N HIS A 7 6.53 16.97 0.48
CA HIS A 7 7.38 15.88 0.93
C HIS A 7 8.42 15.52 -0.15
N PRO A 8 9.72 15.36 0.18
CA PRO A 8 10.78 15.12 -0.81
C PRO A 8 10.55 13.90 -1.72
N LEU A 9 9.91 12.84 -1.21
CA LEU A 9 9.57 11.65 -2.01
C LEU A 9 8.50 11.91 -3.09
N LEU A 10 7.80 13.04 -3.02
CA LEU A 10 6.81 13.43 -4.02
C LEU A 10 7.36 14.39 -5.07
N GLN A 11 8.58 14.92 -4.89
CA GLN A 11 9.18 15.88 -5.83
C GLN A 11 9.47 15.21 -7.17
N GLY A 12 8.99 15.83 -8.25
CA GLY A 12 9.17 15.34 -9.62
C GLY A 12 8.17 14.25 -10.05
N LEU A 13 7.20 13.89 -9.21
CA LEU A 13 6.12 12.99 -9.59
C LEU A 13 4.94 13.77 -10.21
N GLU A 14 4.40 13.24 -11.31
CA GLU A 14 3.09 13.64 -11.84
C GLU A 14 2.02 12.66 -11.32
N PHE A 15 0.94 13.18 -10.74
CA PHE A 15 -0.12 12.35 -10.18
C PHE A 15 -1.20 12.05 -11.23
N GLY A 16 -1.56 10.76 -11.34
CA GLY A 16 -2.67 10.32 -12.17
C GLY A 16 -4.03 10.76 -11.62
N LYS A 17 -5.09 10.56 -12.42
CA LYS A 17 -6.48 10.84 -11.99
C LYS A 17 -7.06 9.78 -11.06
N GLU A 18 -6.53 8.57 -11.12
CA GLU A 18 -6.96 7.45 -10.29
C GLU A 18 -6.42 7.61 -8.86
N ILE A 19 -7.32 7.56 -7.88
CA ILE A 19 -6.99 7.67 -6.47
C ILE A 19 -7.32 6.34 -5.81
N TYR A 20 -6.30 5.70 -5.27
CA TYR A 20 -6.44 4.45 -4.56
C TYR A 20 -6.41 4.70 -3.05
N SER A 21 -7.44 4.24 -2.35
CA SER A 21 -7.40 4.21 -0.89
C SER A 21 -6.57 3.02 -0.42
N VAL A 22 -5.75 3.23 0.61
CA VAL A 22 -5.02 2.17 1.30
C VAL A 22 -5.39 2.18 2.77
N GLU A 23 -5.84 1.03 3.27
CA GLU A 23 -6.04 0.81 4.70
C GLU A 23 -4.79 0.13 5.25
N ILE A 24 -4.18 0.69 6.31
CA ILE A 24 -2.94 0.17 6.91
C ILE A 24 -3.16 -0.08 8.40
N HIS A 25 -3.02 -1.34 8.81
CA HIS A 25 -3.16 -1.78 10.19
C HIS A 25 -1.80 -2.12 10.80
N GLY A 26 -1.51 -1.56 11.97
CA GLY A 26 -0.38 -1.96 12.80
C GLY A 26 -0.82 -2.93 13.89
N ASN A 27 0.00 -3.94 14.20
CA ASN A 27 -0.29 -4.91 15.27
C ASN A 27 0.23 -4.50 16.67
N GLY A 28 0.76 -3.29 16.81
CA GLY A 28 1.38 -2.78 18.04
C GLY A 28 2.79 -3.29 18.32
N ARG A 29 3.32 -4.23 17.53
CA ARG A 29 4.69 -4.80 17.65
C ARG A 29 5.64 -4.31 16.57
N GLY A 30 5.23 -3.27 15.83
CA GLY A 30 6.01 -2.72 14.72
C GLY A 30 5.81 -3.45 13.39
N GLU A 31 4.83 -4.35 13.27
CA GLU A 31 4.45 -4.96 12.00
C GLU A 31 3.19 -4.31 11.45
N TYR A 32 3.16 -4.12 10.14
CA TYR A 32 2.10 -3.41 9.43
C TYR A 32 1.64 -4.21 8.21
N VAL A 33 0.32 -4.23 8.02
CA VAL A 33 -0.35 -4.79 6.84
C VAL A 33 -1.20 -3.71 6.22
N GLY A 34 -0.98 -3.45 4.93
CA GLY A 34 -1.76 -2.54 4.13
C GLY A 34 -2.50 -3.27 3.00
N ILE A 35 -3.65 -2.76 2.59
CA ILE A 35 -4.35 -3.25 1.40
C ILE A 35 -4.92 -2.11 0.57
N THR A 36 -4.69 -2.17 -0.74
CA THR A 36 -5.37 -1.36 -1.74
C THR A 36 -6.24 -2.28 -2.58
N ARG A 37 -7.48 -1.88 -2.81
CA ARG A 37 -8.45 -2.58 -3.66
C ARG A 37 -8.78 -1.68 -4.85
N GLU A 38 -8.84 -2.26 -6.03
CA GLU A 38 -9.52 -1.61 -7.15
C GLU A 38 -11.02 -1.61 -6.87
N ASP A 39 -11.70 -0.51 -7.18
CA ASP A 39 -13.15 -0.46 -7.12
C ASP A 39 -13.71 -1.50 -8.11
N ASP A 40 -14.61 -2.37 -7.62
CA ASP A 40 -15.24 -3.46 -8.37
C ASP A 40 -14.31 -4.54 -8.98
N GLY A 41 -13.00 -4.44 -8.73
CA GLY A 41 -11.98 -5.37 -9.25
C GLY A 41 -11.76 -6.61 -8.36
N PRO A 42 -11.40 -7.78 -8.93
CA PRO A 42 -10.95 -8.94 -8.14
C PRO A 42 -9.56 -8.76 -7.52
N CYS A 43 -8.81 -7.77 -8.01
CA CYS A 43 -7.42 -7.55 -7.71
C CYS A 43 -7.27 -6.67 -6.47
N CYS A 44 -6.40 -7.08 -5.56
CA CYS A 44 -5.91 -6.24 -4.49
C CYS A 44 -4.39 -6.30 -4.42
N ILE A 45 -3.77 -5.21 -3.97
CA ILE A 45 -2.35 -5.19 -3.64
C ILE A 45 -2.24 -5.19 -2.12
N VAL A 46 -1.61 -6.23 -1.58
CA VAL A 46 -1.34 -6.38 -0.15
C VAL A 46 0.10 -5.93 0.13
N PHE A 47 0.24 -5.00 1.06
CA PHE A 47 1.52 -4.51 1.56
C PHE A 47 1.82 -5.15 2.91
N ARG A 48 3.00 -5.72 3.10
CA ARG A 48 3.47 -6.21 4.41
C ARG A 48 4.83 -5.65 4.72
N GLY A 49 5.00 -5.11 5.92
CA GLY A 49 6.23 -4.44 6.30
C GLY A 49 6.41 -4.26 7.79
N SER A 50 7.57 -3.71 8.14
CA SER A 50 7.92 -3.38 9.52
C SER A 50 8.19 -1.89 9.66
N LEU A 51 7.90 -1.35 10.84
CA LEU A 51 8.34 -0.02 11.25
C LEU A 51 9.84 -0.05 11.49
N VAL A 52 10.56 0.80 10.78
CA VAL A 52 12.01 0.96 10.92
C VAL A 52 12.34 2.42 11.19
N THR A 53 13.51 2.66 11.79
CA THR A 53 14.06 4.00 11.96
C THR A 53 15.27 4.15 11.04
N GLU A 54 15.24 5.13 10.16
CA GLU A 54 16.31 5.42 9.22
C GLU A 54 16.57 6.93 9.21
N ASN A 55 17.83 7.34 9.37
CA ASN A 55 18.22 8.76 9.46
C ASN A 55 17.39 9.56 10.49
N GLY A 56 17.09 8.94 11.64
CA GLY A 56 16.30 9.54 12.71
C GLY A 56 14.79 9.65 12.43
N ARG A 57 14.30 9.11 11.31
CA ARG A 57 12.87 9.13 10.94
C ARG A 57 12.28 7.73 10.98
N LYS A 58 11.04 7.63 11.47
CA LYS A 58 10.26 6.39 11.45
C LYS A 58 9.56 6.24 10.10
N LEU A 59 9.69 5.07 9.47
CA LEU A 59 8.99 4.72 8.23
C LEU A 59 8.54 3.26 8.24
N ILE A 60 7.49 2.95 7.49
CA ILE A 60 7.06 1.57 7.25
C ILE A 60 7.75 1.10 5.97
N ARG A 61 8.62 0.09 6.09
CA ARG A 61 9.27 -0.54 4.93
C ARG A 61 8.48 -1.78 4.55
N ALA A 62 7.68 -1.67 3.49
CA ALA A 62 6.77 -2.72 3.06
C ALA A 62 7.10 -3.28 1.67
N ARG A 63 6.70 -4.53 1.43
CA ARG A 63 6.63 -5.15 0.10
C ARG A 63 5.18 -5.34 -0.30
N GLY A 64 4.84 -4.96 -1.53
CA GLY A 64 3.54 -5.20 -2.15
C GLY A 64 3.49 -6.56 -2.85
N THR A 65 2.32 -7.21 -2.86
CA THR A 65 2.07 -8.43 -3.64
C THR A 65 0.62 -8.40 -4.12
N GLN A 66 0.41 -8.77 -5.39
CA GLN A 66 -0.94 -8.92 -5.94
C GLN A 66 -1.64 -10.11 -5.28
N ALA A 67 -2.91 -9.96 -4.96
CA ALA A 67 -3.74 -10.96 -4.35
C ALA A 67 -5.17 -10.89 -4.89
N TRP A 68 -5.91 -11.99 -4.73
CA TRP A 68 -7.29 -12.13 -5.19
C TRP A 68 -8.13 -12.83 -4.13
N THR A 69 -9.42 -12.52 -4.08
CA THR A 69 -10.38 -13.33 -3.33
C THR A 69 -10.52 -14.70 -3.99
N SER A 70 -10.54 -15.76 -3.20
CA SER A 70 -10.54 -17.16 -3.66
C SER A 70 -11.60 -17.51 -4.70
N ASP A 71 -12.72 -16.79 -4.71
CA ASP A 71 -13.82 -17.01 -5.66
C ASP A 71 -13.48 -16.60 -7.10
N LYS A 72 -12.45 -15.76 -7.31
CA LYS A 72 -12.05 -15.25 -8.63
C LYS A 72 -10.81 -15.97 -9.20
N ARG A 73 -10.24 -16.96 -8.48
CA ARG A 73 -9.02 -17.69 -8.92
C ARG A 73 -9.27 -18.64 -10.09
N LYS A 74 -10.53 -18.89 -10.47
CA LYS A 74 -10.90 -19.94 -11.43
C LYS A 74 -10.76 -19.56 -12.91
N ASP A 75 -10.59 -18.29 -13.27
CA ASP A 75 -10.59 -17.89 -14.70
C ASP A 75 -9.20 -17.61 -15.29
N ASP A 76 -8.16 -17.38 -14.48
CA ASP A 76 -6.82 -16.97 -14.97
C ASP A 76 -5.83 -18.13 -15.20
N THR A 77 -6.31 -19.37 -15.28
CA THR A 77 -5.47 -20.56 -15.56
C THR A 77 -5.80 -21.27 -16.87
N ARG A 78 -6.36 -20.56 -17.86
CA ARG A 78 -6.62 -21.11 -19.20
C ARG A 78 -5.69 -20.55 -20.26
#